data_AF-A0A7C7ING2-F1
#
_entry.id   AF-A0A7C7ING2-F1
#
_cell.length_a   1.000
_cell.length_b   1.000
_cell.length_c   1.000
_cell.angle_alpha   90.00
_cell.angle_beta   90.00
_cell.angle_gamma   90.00
#
_symmetry.space_group_name_H-M   'P 1'
#
loop_
_entity.id
_entity.type
_entity.pdbx_description
1 polymer ?
#
loop_
_entity_poly.entity_id
_entity_poly.type
_entity_poly.pdbx_seq_one_letter_code
_entity_poly.pdbx_strand_id
1 'polypeptide(L)'
;MNVIFYDSQLKWEDTNLDEYQDLPLKTILDAIQSLPNQYRIVFSLYYLDGFSHKEISKKLEISVNTSKSNLHRAKAALKSFLQEKHQLKKSKRGA
;
A
#
# COMPACT_ATOMS: atom_id res chain seq x y z
N MET A 1 -17.74 -3.79 5.33
CA MET A 1 -16.38 -3.89 4.77
C MET A 1 -15.54 -4.56 5.83
N ASN A 2 -15.38 -5.88 5.74
CA ASN A 2 -14.68 -6.66 6.77
C ASN A 2 -13.20 -6.69 6.36
N VAL A 3 -12.39 -5.82 6.96
CA VAL A 3 -10.95 -5.84 6.69
C VAL A 3 -10.35 -6.85 7.66
N ILE A 4 -10.26 -8.09 7.21
CA ILE A 4 -9.59 -9.16 7.94
C ILE A 4 -8.08 -8.93 7.76
N PHE A 5 -7.52 -7.98 8.52
CA PHE A 5 -6.08 -7.81 8.69
C PHE A 5 -5.53 -8.89 9.63
N TYR A 6 -5.70 -10.16 9.25
CA TYR A 6 -5.11 -11.30 9.97
C TYR A 6 -4.66 -12.34 8.96
N ASP A 7 -3.76 -11.97 8.06
CA ASP A 7 -2.74 -12.92 7.65
C ASP A 7 -1.43 -12.20 7.33
N SER A 8 -0.39 -12.77 7.93
CA SER A 8 1.05 -12.55 7.86
C SER A 8 1.70 -12.56 6.46
N GLN A 9 0.94 -12.28 5.40
CA GLN A 9 1.35 -12.44 3.99
C GLN A 9 1.57 -11.11 3.24
N LEU A 10 1.51 -9.95 3.91
CA LEU A 10 1.91 -8.66 3.32
C LEU A 10 3.43 -8.51 3.30
N LYS A 11 4.14 -9.48 2.72
CA LYS A 11 5.52 -9.27 2.30
C LYS A 11 5.51 -8.43 1.03
N TRP A 12 5.56 -7.12 1.19
CA TRP A 12 6.08 -6.29 0.11
C TRP A 12 7.54 -6.70 -0.04
N GLU A 13 7.85 -7.40 -1.13
CA GLU A 13 9.16 -8.07 -1.37
C GLU A 13 10.39 -7.16 -1.19
N ASP A 14 10.19 -5.83 -1.14
CA ASP A 14 11.23 -4.80 -1.01
C ASP A 14 11.03 -3.83 0.17
N THR A 15 10.05 -4.05 1.05
CA THR A 15 9.75 -3.12 2.15
C THR A 15 9.50 -3.89 3.44
N ASN A 16 10.41 -3.73 4.39
CA ASN A 16 10.23 -4.22 5.74
C ASN A 16 9.11 -3.41 6.42
N LEU A 17 7.89 -3.95 6.43
CA LEU A 17 6.75 -3.32 7.10
C LEU A 17 6.91 -3.28 8.63
N ASP A 18 7.80 -4.10 9.20
CA ASP A 18 8.03 -4.14 10.65
C ASP A 18 8.54 -2.79 11.18
N GLU A 19 9.22 -2.02 10.33
CA GLU A 19 9.67 -0.65 10.66
C GLU A 19 8.51 0.32 10.92
N TYR A 20 7.29 -0.02 10.47
CA TYR A 20 6.10 0.83 10.61
C TYR A 20 5.07 0.28 11.60
N GLN A 21 5.39 -0.75 12.39
CA GLN A 21 4.46 -1.31 13.39
C GLN A 21 3.98 -0.28 14.42
N ASP A 22 4.80 0.74 14.71
CA ASP A 22 4.47 1.83 15.63
C ASP A 22 3.62 2.96 15.02
N LEU A 23 3.26 2.85 13.72
CA LEU A 23 2.36 3.80 13.08
C LEU A 23 0.90 3.47 13.40
N PRO A 24 0.07 4.46 13.76
CA PRO A 24 -1.35 4.23 13.99
C PRO A 24 -2.01 3.70 12.71
N LEU A 25 -2.95 2.78 12.84
CA LEU A 25 -3.74 2.25 11.71
C LEU A 25 -4.33 3.39 10.85
N LYS A 26 -4.79 4.47 11.48
CA LYS A 26 -5.28 5.66 10.78
C LYS A 26 -4.26 6.24 9.79
N THR A 27 -2.98 6.30 10.16
CA THR A 27 -1.91 6.80 9.29
C THR A 27 -1.72 5.91 8.06
N ILE A 28 -1.82 4.60 8.22
CA ILE A 28 -1.73 3.65 7.10
C ILE A 28 -2.93 3.82 6.16
N LEU A 29 -4.14 3.95 6.71
CA LEU A 29 -5.35 4.19 5.92
C LEU A 29 -5.31 5.54 5.19
N ASP A 30 -4.81 6.59 5.84
CA ASP A 30 -4.63 7.90 5.22
C ASP A 30 -3.63 7.81 4.05
N ALA A 31 -2.56 7.01 4.18
CA ALA A 31 -1.59 6.78 3.11
C ALA A 31 -2.20 6.07 1.90
N ILE A 32 -3.02 5.04 2.13
CA ILE A 32 -3.75 4.34 1.05
C ILE A 32 -4.74 5.30 0.39
N GLN A 33 -5.41 6.14 1.17
CA GLN A 33 -6.34 7.16 0.69
C GLN A 33 -5.65 8.34 -0.02
N SER A 34 -4.34 8.55 0.14
CA SER A 34 -3.62 9.58 -0.61
C SER A 34 -3.13 9.09 -1.97
N LEU A 35 -3.22 7.79 -2.26
CA LEU A 35 -2.81 7.25 -3.55
C LEU A 35 -3.69 7.79 -4.69
N PRO A 36 -3.09 8.13 -5.85
CA PRO A 36 -3.84 8.32 -7.10
C PRO A 36 -4.79 7.15 -7.34
N ASN A 37 -6.00 7.45 -7.82
CA ASN A 37 -7.10 6.48 -7.90
C ASN A 37 -6.69 5.16 -8.59
N GLN A 38 -6.02 5.25 -9.73
CA GLN A 38 -5.54 4.10 -10.49
C GLN A 38 -4.55 3.20 -9.73
N TYR A 39 -3.71 3.77 -8.87
CA TYR A 39 -2.77 3.02 -8.04
C TYR A 39 -3.50 2.37 -6.87
N ARG A 40 -4.43 3.11 -6.24
CA ARG A 40 -5.23 2.64 -5.11
C ARG A 40 -6.11 1.45 -5.49
N ILE A 41 -6.79 1.52 -6.63
CA ILE A 41 -7.68 0.45 -7.10
C ILE A 41 -6.87 -0.83 -7.33
N VAL A 42 -5.74 -0.74 -8.06
CA VAL A 42 -4.89 -1.91 -8.33
C VAL A 42 -4.28 -2.46 -7.04
N PHE A 43 -3.82 -1.59 -6.13
CA PHE A 43 -3.30 -2.00 -4.83
C PHE A 43 -4.36 -2.74 -4.00
N SER A 44 -5.58 -2.21 -3.94
CA SER A 44 -6.68 -2.80 -3.17
C SER A 44 -7.09 -4.15 -3.73
N LEU A 45 -7.28 -4.25 -5.05
CA LEU A 45 -7.61 -5.51 -5.70
C LEU A 45 -6.52 -6.57 -5.47
N TYR A 46 -5.25 -6.19 -5.50
CA TYR A 46 -4.15 -7.14 -5.34
C TYR A 46 -3.98 -7.59 -3.89
N TYR A 47 -3.86 -6.65 -2.94
CA TYR A 47 -3.49 -6.97 -1.55
C TYR A 47 -4.69 -7.16 -0.61
N LEU A 48 -5.83 -6.55 -0.90
CA LEU A 48 -7.02 -6.67 -0.04
C LEU A 48 -7.99 -7.73 -0.57
N ASP A 49 -8.19 -7.77 -1.88
CA ASP A 49 -9.12 -8.69 -2.51
C ASP A 49 -8.43 -9.95 -3.09
N GLY A 50 -7.09 -10.00 -3.11
CA GLY A 50 -6.32 -11.18 -3.50
C GLY A 50 -6.25 -11.49 -5.00
N PHE A 51 -6.59 -10.54 -5.87
CA PHE A 51 -6.55 -10.75 -7.32
C PHE A 51 -5.12 -10.76 -7.88
N SER A 52 -4.87 -11.66 -8.83
CA SER A 52 -3.65 -11.63 -9.64
C SER A 52 -3.66 -10.47 -10.65
N HIS A 53 -2.48 -10.08 -11.14
CA HIS A 53 -2.38 -9.08 -12.21
C HIS A 53 -3.16 -9.44 -13.49
N LYS A 54 -3.31 -10.75 -13.78
CA LYS A 54 -4.10 -11.22 -14.92
C LYS A 54 -5.59 -10.96 -14.72
N GLU A 55 -6.10 -11.20 -13.51
CA GLU A 55 -7.51 -10.93 -13.17
C GLU A 55 -7.80 -9.43 -13.10
N ILE A 56 -6.90 -8.65 -12.50
CA ILE A 56 -7.00 -7.19 -12.46
C ILE A 56 -7.00 -6.59 -13.87
N SER A 57 -6.12 -7.09 -14.75
CA SER A 57 -6.05 -6.67 -16.15
C SER A 57 -7.39 -6.86 -16.87
N LYS A 58 -8.02 -8.03 -16.71
CA LYS A 58 -9.36 -8.29 -17.27
C LYS A 58 -10.43 -7.41 -16.64
N LYS A 59 -10.40 -7.25 -15.31
CA LYS A 59 -11.44 -6.54 -14.55
C LYS A 59 -11.47 -5.04 -14.85
N LEU A 60 -10.31 -4.43 -15.08
CA LEU A 60 -10.16 -2.99 -15.30
C LEU A 60 -9.91 -2.63 -16.77
N GLU A 61 -9.91 -3.62 -17.68
CA GLU A 61 -9.63 -3.43 -19.10
C GLU A 61 -8.28 -2.71 -19.37
N ILE A 62 -7.25 -3.05 -18.57
CA ILE A 62 -5.88 -2.54 -18.71
C ILE A 62 -4.92 -3.68 -19.04
N SER A 63 -3.71 -3.37 -19.53
CA SER A 63 -2.70 -4.41 -19.72
C SER A 63 -2.19 -4.98 -18.38
N VAL A 64 -1.73 -6.22 -18.38
CA VAL A 64 -1.03 -6.83 -17.22
C VAL A 64 0.17 -5.99 -16.80
N ASN A 65 0.90 -5.42 -17.77
CA ASN A 65 2.03 -4.51 -17.49
C ASN A 65 1.56 -3.23 -16.80
N THR A 66 0.44 -2.64 -17.21
CA THR A 66 -0.17 -1.48 -16.54
C THR A 66 -0.55 -1.82 -15.10
N SER A 67 -1.13 -2.99 -14.85
CA SER A 67 -1.43 -3.46 -13.50
C SER A 67 -0.15 -3.56 -12.64
N LYS A 68 0.92 -4.18 -13.16
CA LYS A 68 2.22 -4.26 -12.47
C LYS A 68 2.81 -2.87 -12.19
N SER A 69 2.84 -1.98 -13.18
CA SER A 69 3.38 -0.62 -13.00
C SER A 69 2.55 0.23 -12.04
N ASN A 70 1.22 0.09 -12.03
CA ASN A 70 0.36 0.76 -11.06
C ASN A 70 0.62 0.27 -9.64
N LEU A 71 0.77 -1.04 -9.45
CA LEU A 71 1.10 -1.62 -8.15
C LEU A 71 2.47 -1.16 -7.66
N HIS A 72 3.47 -1.12 -8.55
CA HIS A 72 4.80 -0.62 -8.22
C HIS A 72 4.76 0.84 -7.75
N ARG A 73 4.06 1.71 -8.49
CA ARG A 73 3.90 3.12 -8.11
C ARG A 73 3.09 3.29 -6.82
N ALA A 74 2.09 2.44 -6.58
CA ALA A 74 1.35 2.41 -5.32
C ALA A 74 2.29 2.13 -4.13
N LYS A 75 3.10 1.07 -4.22
CA LYS A 75 4.09 0.70 -3.17
C LYS A 75 5.08 1.84 -2.94
N ALA A 76 5.61 2.45 -4.00
CA ALA A 76 6.56 3.56 -3.89
C ALA A 76 5.95 4.77 -3.17
N ALA A 77 4.74 5.18 -3.55
CA ALA A 77 4.05 6.31 -2.92
C ALA A 77 3.70 6.04 -1.44
N LEU A 78 3.25 4.82 -1.11
CA LEU A 78 3.00 4.42 0.27
C LEU A 78 4.29 4.47 1.09
N LYS A 79 5.39 3.91 0.58
CA LYS A 79 6.69 3.95 1.25
C LYS A 79 7.13 5.38 1.56
N SER A 80 7.08 6.28 0.58
CA SER A 80 7.45 7.69 0.77
C SER A 80 6.59 8.37 1.85
N PHE A 81 5.27 8.16 1.83
CA PHE A 81 4.37 8.75 2.82
C PHE A 81 4.66 8.22 4.23
N LEU A 82 4.82 6.90 4.39
CA LEU A 82 5.08 6.31 5.70
C LEU A 82 6.45 6.72 6.25
N GLN A 83 7.47 6.83 5.40
CA GLN A 83 8.79 7.34 5.78
C GLN A 83 8.73 8.77 6.28
N GLU A 84 8.00 9.66 5.59
CA GLU A 84 7.80 11.04 6.01
C GLU A 84 7.11 11.11 7.39
N LYS A 85 6.03 10.37 7.59
CA LYS A 85 5.31 10.35 8.88
C LYS A 85 6.15 9.75 10.01
N HIS A 86 6.94 8.73 9.71
CA HIS A 86 7.84 8.11 10.68
C HIS A 86 8.95 9.08 11.12
N GLN A 87 9.55 9.82 10.18
CA GLN A 87 10.56 10.86 10.47
C GLN A 87 9.96 12.01 11.31
N LEU A 88 8.75 12.48 10.97
CA LEU A 88 8.05 13.52 11.75
C LEU A 88 7.79 13.08 13.20
N LYS A 89 7.44 11.81 13.44
CA LYS A 89 7.28 11.27 14.80
C LYS A 89 8.61 11.25 15.57
N LYS A 90 9.72 10.86 14.94
CA LYS A 90 11.04 10.85 15.59
C LYS A 90 11.50 12.25 15.98
N SER A 91 11.31 13.24 15.11
CA SER A 91 11.66 14.64 15.42
C SER A 91 10.88 15.21 16.61
N LYS A 92 9.59 14.89 16.75
CA LYS A 92 8.76 15.36 17.88
C LYS A 92 9.05 14.71 19.24
N ARG A 93 9.80 13.60 19.28
CA ARG A 93 10.14 12.91 20.54
C ARG A 93 11.48 13.36 21.13
N GLY A 94 12.25 14.14 20.38
CA GLY A 94 13.55 14.69 20.80
C GLY A 94 13.51 16.19 21.14
N ALA A 95 12.34 16.81 21.15
CA ALA A 95 12.11 18.21 21.51
C ALA A 95 11.32 18.30 22.81
#